data_AF-A0A954G5P5-F1
#
_entry.id   AF-A0A954G5P5-F1
#
_cell.length_a   1.000
_cell.length_b   1.000
_cell.length_c   1.000
_cell.angle_alpha   90.00
_cell.angle_beta   90.00
_cell.angle_gamma   90.00
#
_symmetry.space_group_name_H-M   'P 1'
#
loop_
_entity.id
_entity.type
_entity.pdbx_description
1 polymer ?
#
loop_
_entity_poly.entity_id
_entity_poly.type
_entity_poly.pdbx_seq_one_letter_code
_entity_poly.pdbx_strand_id
1 'polypeptide(L)' 'QKFIGRSPHEEIMRIRLDRVKQLLEETDLSLIEIAERTGFRHPEYLNVAFKKQTGTTPGSFRRKQKQTR' A
#
# COMPACT_ATOMS: atom_id res chain seq x y z
N GLN A 1 0.26 -16.55 24.97
CA GLN A 1 -0.40 -16.62 23.65
C GLN A 1 0.40 -15.77 22.66
N LYS A 2 1.21 -16.37 21.78
CA LYS A 2 1.98 -15.66 20.74
C LYS A 2 1.15 -15.64 19.46
N PHE A 3 0.13 -14.81 19.42
CA PHE A 3 -0.65 -14.60 18.20
C PHE A 3 0.19 -13.70 17.32
N ILE A 4 0.53 -14.18 16.12
CA ILE A 4 1.36 -13.54 15.09
C ILE A 4 2.76 -13.13 15.59
N GLY A 5 3.83 -13.65 14.97
CA GLY A 5 5.22 -13.25 15.25
C GLY A 5 5.56 -11.80 14.84
N ARG A 6 4.56 -10.92 14.84
CA ARG A 6 4.53 -9.54 14.39
C ARG A 6 3.62 -8.76 15.34
N SER A 7 3.97 -7.52 15.63
CA SER A 7 3.14 -6.67 16.49
C SER A 7 1.78 -6.41 15.82
N PRO A 8 0.68 -6.21 16.57
CA PRO A 8 -0.63 -5.88 16.00
C PRO A 8 -0.58 -4.71 15.01
N HIS A 9 0.28 -3.72 15.28
CA HIS A 9 0.54 -2.60 14.39
C HIS A 9 1.09 -3.04 13.02
N GLU A 10 1.99 -4.02 12.98
CA GLU A 10 2.58 -4.52 11.75
C GLU A 10 1.57 -5.31 10.90
N GLU A 11 0.68 -6.07 11.53
CA GLU A 11 -0.38 -6.78 10.79
C GLU A 11 -1.41 -5.80 10.20
N ILE A 12 -1.81 -4.77 10.97
CA ILE A 12 -2.66 -3.68 10.44
C ILE A 12 -1.97 -3.01 9.25
N MET A 13 -0.69 -2.69 9.38
CA MET A 13 0.08 -2.07 8.31
C MET A 13 0.14 -2.95 7.06
N ARG A 14 0.35 -4.26 7.23
CA ARG A 14 0.34 -5.21 6.12
C ARG A 14 -1.00 -5.23 5.41
N ILE A 15 -2.12 -5.34 6.14
CA ILE A 15 -3.46 -5.37 5.56
C ILE A 15 -3.75 -4.07 4.80
N ARG A 16 -3.39 -2.93 5.37
CA ARG A 16 -3.55 -1.63 4.70
C ARG A 16 -2.76 -1.57 3.39
N LEU A 17 -1.51 -2.01 3.39
CA LEU A 17 -0.67 -2.00 2.20
C LEU A 17 -1.12 -3.01 1.14
N ASP A 18 -1.68 -4.14 1.55
CA ASP A 18 -2.33 -5.09 0.65
C ASP A 18 -3.50 -4.44 -0.08
N ARG A 19 -4.33 -3.69 0.65
CA ARG A 19 -5.44 -2.91 0.06
C ARG A 19 -4.94 -1.82 -0.89
N VAL A 20 -3.82 -1.16 -0.57
CA VAL A 20 -3.18 -0.18 -1.48
C VAL A 20 -2.80 -0.84 -2.80
N LYS A 21 -2.22 -2.05 -2.79
CA LYS A 21 -1.86 -2.78 -4.03
C LYS A 21 -3.09 -3.06 -4.88
N GLN A 22 -4.14 -3.62 -4.28
CA GLN A 22 -5.40 -3.88 -4.96
C GLN A 22 -5.96 -2.63 -5.64
N LEU A 23 -6.01 -1.50 -4.91
CA LEU A 23 -6.51 -0.25 -5.49
C LEU A 23 -5.62 0.27 -6.63
N LEU A 24 -4.30 0.10 -6.54
CA LEU A 24 -3.38 0.48 -7.64
C LEU A 24 -3.53 -0.41 -8.89
N GLU A 25 -3.99 -1.65 -8.72
CA GLU A 25 -4.19 -2.62 -9.80
C GLU A 25 -5.58 -2.55 -10.44
N GLU A 26 -6.61 -2.31 -9.62
CA GLU A 26 -8.01 -2.32 -10.03
C GLU A 26 -8.54 -0.94 -10.43
N THR A 27 -7.88 0.14 -9.99
CA THR A 27 -8.40 1.50 -10.15
C THR A 27 -7.37 2.50 -10.66
N ASP A 28 -7.86 3.64 -11.16
CA ASP A 28 -7.03 4.76 -11.59
C ASP A 28 -6.89 5.87 -10.53
N LEU A 29 -7.28 5.59 -9.29
CA LEU A 29 -7.29 6.55 -8.18
C LEU A 29 -5.91 7.19 -7.95
N SER A 30 -5.93 8.45 -7.55
CA SER A 30 -4.72 9.17 -7.15
C SER A 30 -4.15 8.61 -5.85
N LEU A 31 -2.86 8.88 -5.60
CA LEU A 31 -2.20 8.43 -4.36
C LEU A 31 -2.87 9.02 -3.10
N ILE A 32 -3.43 10.22 -3.22
CA ILE A 32 -4.16 10.92 -2.16
C ILE A 32 -5.44 10.14 -1.83
N GLU A 33 -6.26 9.84 -2.83
CA GLU A 33 -7.50 9.09 -2.63
C GLU A 33 -7.26 7.69 -2.07
N ILE A 34 -6.19 7.03 -2.53
CA ILE A 34 -5.80 5.71 -2.01
C ILE A 34 -5.39 5.82 -0.54
N ALA A 35 -4.64 6.86 -0.16
CA ALA A 35 -4.24 7.10 1.22
C ALA A 35 -5.48 7.30 2.12
N GLU A 36 -6.43 8.12 1.70
CA GLU A 36 -7.68 8.35 2.43
C GLU A 36 -8.49 7.06 2.62
N ARG A 37 -8.64 6.26 1.55
CA ARG A 37 -9.40 4.99 1.57
C ARG A 37 -8.73 3.89 2.40
N THR A 38 -7.42 3.94 2.56
CA THR A 38 -6.65 2.90 3.27
C THR A 38 -6.23 3.32 4.69
N GLY A 39 -6.67 4.51 5.14
CA GLY A 39 -6.43 5.00 6.49
C GLY A 39 -5.02 5.55 6.71
N PHE A 40 -4.34 5.97 5.63
CA PHE A 40 -3.09 6.71 5.71
C PHE A 40 -3.38 8.21 5.76
N ARG A 41 -3.02 8.86 6.87
CA ARG A 41 -3.20 10.32 7.04
C ARG A 41 -2.42 11.15 6.02
N HIS A 42 -1.27 10.63 5.57
CA HIS A 42 -0.41 11.34 4.63
C HIS A 42 0.01 10.41 3.48
N PRO A 43 -0.13 10.84 2.22
CA PRO A 43 0.31 10.06 1.06
C PRO A 43 1.83 9.84 1.05
N GLU A 44 2.59 10.74 1.66
CA GLU A 44 4.05 10.60 1.85
C GLU A 44 4.38 9.37 2.70
N TYR A 45 3.68 9.19 3.82
CA TYR A 45 3.86 8.04 4.69
C TYR A 45 3.47 6.73 3.99
N LEU A 46 2.38 6.75 3.22
CA LEU A 46 1.99 5.62 2.37
C LEU A 46 3.10 5.28 1.37
N ASN A 47 3.70 6.27 0.71
CA ASN A 47 4.77 6.05 -0.27
C ASN A 47 5.99 5.37 0.37
N VAL A 48 6.45 5.87 1.52
CA VAL A 48 7.58 5.30 2.27
C VAL A 48 7.26 3.87 2.75
N ALA A 49 6.08 3.68 3.33
CA ALA A 49 5.63 2.38 3.82
C ALA A 49 5.51 1.34 2.71
N PHE A 50 4.89 1.72 1.60
CA PHE A 50 4.69 0.87 0.44
C PHE A 50 6.03 0.50 -0.19
N LYS A 51 6.95 1.47 -0.34
CA LYS A 51 8.30 1.21 -0.84
C LYS A 51 9.08 0.28 0.08
N LYS A 52 8.98 0.45 1.40
CA LYS A 52 9.63 -0.44 2.37
C LYS A 52 9.14 -1.88 2.26
N GLN A 53 7.85 -2.09 2.00
CA GLN A 53 7.27 -3.43 1.95
C GLN A 53 7.37 -4.10 0.56
N THR A 54 7.25 -3.32 -0.52
CA THR A 54 7.18 -3.83 -1.90
C THR A 54 8.48 -3.65 -2.69
N GLY A 55 9.41 -2.84 -2.17
CA GLY A 55 10.66 -2.47 -2.86
C GLY A 55 10.49 -1.38 -3.91
N THR A 56 9.27 -0.91 -4.21
CA THR A 56 9.02 0.11 -5.25
C THR A 56 7.99 1.14 -4.82
N THR A 57 7.92 2.29 -5.50
CA THR A 57 6.93 3.31 -5.17
C THR A 57 5.56 2.93 -5.75
N PRO A 58 4.45 3.38 -5.13
CA PRO A 58 3.09 3.14 -5.63
C PRO A 58 2.90 3.53 -7.11
N GLY A 59 3.47 4.66 -7.52
CA GLY A 59 3.40 5.14 -8.90
C GLY A 59 4.19 4.30 -9.89
N SER A 60 5.35 3.76 -9.49
CA SER A 60 6.12 2.81 -10.30
C SER A 60 5.44 1.44 -10.37
N PHE A 61 4.83 1.00 -9.26
CA PHE A 61 4.04 -0.24 -9.22
C PHE A 61 2.86 -0.17 -10.20
N ARG A 62 2.06 0.91 -10.15
CA ARG A 62 0.95 1.13 -11.09
C ARG A 62 1.42 1.15 -12.55
N ARG A 63 2.55 1.80 -12.84
CA ARG A 63 3.13 1.82 -14.20
C ARG A 63 3.53 0.43 -14.68
N LYS A 64 4.17 -0.38 -13.82
CA LYS A 64 4.53 -1.77 -14.16
C LYS A 64 3.30 -2.63 -14.44
N GLN A 65 2.28 -2.54 -13.58
CA GLN A 65 1.04 -3.31 -13.73
C GLN A 65 0.28 -2.97 -15.03
N LYS A 66 0.26 -1.68 -15.41
CA LYS A 66 -0.31 -1.24 -16.69
C LYS A 66 0.50 -1.66 -17.92
N GLN A 67 1.79 -1.93 -17.79
CA GLN A 67 2.65 -2.38 -18.89
C GLN A 67 2.62 -3.91 -19.07
N THR A 68 2.27 -4.66 -18.03
CA THR A 68 2.15 -6.12 -18.06
C THR A 68 0.76 -6.62 -18.51
N ARG A 69 -0.25 -5.75 -18.54
CA ARG A 69 -1.56 -6.02 -19.17
C ARG A 69 -1.56 -5.56 -20.63
#